data_AF-A0A2G6DMX1-F1
#
_entry.id   AF-A0A2G6DMX1-F1
#
_cell.length_a   1.000
_cell.length_b   1.000
_cell.length_c   1.000
_cell.angle_alpha   90.00
_cell.angle_beta   90.00
_cell.angle_gamma   90.00
#
_symmetry.space_group_name_H-M   'P 1'
#
loop_
_entity.id
_entity.type
_entity.pdbx_description
1 polymer ?
#
loop_
_entity_poly.entity_id
_entity_poly.type
_entity_poly.pdbx_seq_one_letter_code
_entity_poly.pdbx_strand_id
1 'polypeptide(L)'
;MRRTEGLEAAAVIAAAAQDPLNFELAGPAADMEVLSGNLDAGFARLIAIVAASADSREPARERLLELFRTQPANSESVIKARKALTSALF
;
A
#
# COMPACT_ATOMS: atom_id res chain seq x y z
N MET A 1 19.06 11.01 -13.04
CA MET A 1 19.43 10.10 -11.95
C MET A 1 18.39 8.99 -11.70
N ARG A 2 17.70 8.44 -12.73
CA ARG A 2 16.58 7.49 -12.53
C ARG A 2 16.97 6.07 -12.12
N ARG A 3 18.26 5.73 -12.07
CA ARG A 3 18.72 4.35 -11.87
C ARG A 3 18.80 3.97 -10.39
N THR A 4 19.01 4.93 -9.51
CA THR A 4 19.10 4.73 -8.05
C THR A 4 17.71 4.60 -7.40
N GLU A 5 16.75 5.44 -7.79
CA GLU A 5 15.39 5.43 -7.22
C GLU A 5 14.66 4.08 -7.42
N GLY A 6 14.83 3.46 -8.60
CA GLY A 6 14.25 2.14 -8.88
C GLY A 6 14.94 0.97 -8.16
N LEU A 7 16.24 1.09 -7.86
CA LEU A 7 16.96 0.10 -7.07
C LEU A 7 16.51 0.14 -5.60
N GLU A 8 16.30 1.33 -5.05
CA GLU A 8 15.77 1.50 -3.70
C GLU A 8 14.32 1.02 -3.60
N ALA A 9 13.49 1.29 -4.61
CA ALA A 9 12.13 0.74 -4.69
C ALA A 9 12.10 -0.78 -4.58
N ALA A 10 12.93 -1.46 -5.37
CA ALA A 10 13.02 -2.91 -5.39
C ALA A 10 13.50 -3.48 -4.04
N ALA A 11 14.47 -2.81 -3.40
CA ALA A 11 14.98 -3.22 -2.09
C ALA A 11 13.89 -3.08 -0.99
N VAL A 12 13.15 -1.98 -0.97
CA VAL A 12 12.05 -1.75 -0.02
C VAL A 12 10.92 -2.75 -0.22
N ILE A 13 10.53 -3.01 -1.47
CA ILE A 13 9.51 -4.02 -1.81
C ILE A 13 9.94 -5.42 -1.39
N ALA A 14 11.22 -5.77 -1.60
CA ALA A 14 11.78 -7.06 -1.19
C ALA A 14 11.84 -7.20 0.34
N ALA A 15 12.20 -6.14 1.07
CA ALA A 15 12.19 -6.14 2.53
C ALA A 15 10.75 -6.33 3.07
N ALA A 16 9.76 -5.63 2.50
CA ALA A 16 8.36 -5.81 2.84
C ALA A 16 7.82 -7.21 2.47
N ALA A 17 8.44 -7.93 1.54
CA ALA A 17 8.06 -9.30 1.24
C ALA A 17 8.54 -10.30 2.30
N GLN A 18 9.59 -9.97 3.06
CA GLN A 18 10.06 -10.81 4.17
C GLN A 18 9.14 -10.71 5.39
N ASP A 19 8.56 -9.53 5.62
CA ASP A 19 7.62 -9.29 6.71
C ASP A 19 6.42 -8.45 6.22
N PRO A 20 5.45 -9.09 5.53
CA PRO A 20 4.36 -8.40 4.86
C PRO A 20 3.33 -7.76 5.80
N LEU A 21 3.38 -8.07 7.10
CA LEU A 21 2.48 -7.52 8.11
C LEU A 21 3.12 -6.38 8.90
N ASN A 22 4.40 -6.09 8.67
CA ASN A 22 5.11 -4.99 9.30
C ASN A 22 4.86 -3.69 8.53
N PHE A 23 4.08 -2.79 9.12
CA PHE A 23 3.74 -1.50 8.52
C PHE A 23 4.95 -0.64 8.19
N GLU A 24 6.02 -0.67 9.00
CA GLU A 24 7.23 0.12 8.77
C GLU A 24 7.94 -0.27 7.46
N LEU A 25 7.76 -1.51 7.00
CA LEU A 25 8.29 -2.00 5.72
C LEU A 25 7.26 -1.91 4.60
N ALA A 26 6.02 -2.33 4.88
CA ALA A 26 4.97 -2.43 3.89
C ALA A 26 4.39 -1.07 3.47
N GLY A 27 4.41 -0.05 4.34
CA GLY A 27 3.99 1.32 4.03
C GLY A 27 4.85 1.94 2.92
N PRO A 28 6.17 2.07 3.12
CA PRO A 28 7.07 2.57 2.07
C PRO A 28 7.04 1.72 0.80
N ALA A 29 6.91 0.40 0.90
CA ALA A 29 6.77 -0.47 -0.27
C ALA A 29 5.50 -0.18 -1.07
N ALA A 30 4.38 0.00 -0.39
CA ALA A 30 3.10 0.35 -1.03
C ALA A 30 3.18 1.70 -1.74
N ASP A 31 3.82 2.69 -1.13
CA ASP A 31 4.03 4.00 -1.73
C ASP A 31 4.86 3.90 -3.02
N MET A 32 5.96 3.15 -2.98
CA MET A 32 6.82 2.94 -4.15
C MET A 32 6.09 2.19 -5.27
N GLU A 33 5.26 1.20 -4.93
CA GLU A 33 4.43 0.48 -5.89
C GLU A 33 3.41 1.42 -6.55
N VAL A 34 2.70 2.24 -5.77
CA VAL A 34 1.75 3.24 -6.28
C VAL A 34 2.44 4.28 -7.16
N LEU A 35 3.58 4.82 -6.74
CA LEU A 35 4.37 5.79 -7.52
C LEU A 35 4.90 5.19 -8.83
N SER A 36 5.17 3.89 -8.84
CA SER A 36 5.61 3.15 -10.03
C SER A 36 4.45 2.75 -10.97
N GLY A 37 3.20 3.05 -10.59
CA GLY A 37 1.98 2.71 -11.34
C GLY A 37 1.33 1.38 -10.95
N ASN A 38 1.91 0.63 -10.01
CA ASN A 38 1.38 -0.64 -9.50
C ASN A 38 0.40 -0.39 -8.34
N LEU A 39 -0.67 0.35 -8.62
CA LEU A 39 -1.68 0.77 -7.64
C LEU A 39 -2.28 -0.41 -6.87
N ASP A 40 -2.73 -1.44 -7.58
CA ASP A 40 -3.37 -2.62 -6.98
C ASP A 40 -2.44 -3.36 -6.01
N ALA A 41 -1.13 -3.45 -6.31
CA ALA A 41 -0.16 -4.10 -5.44
C ALA A 41 0.04 -3.31 -4.13
N GLY A 42 0.25 -1.99 -4.25
CA GLY A 42 0.46 -1.14 -3.07
C GLY A 42 -0.78 -1.09 -2.18
N PHE A 43 -1.98 -0.98 -2.77
CA PHE A 43 -3.22 -1.02 -1.99
C PHE A 43 -3.44 -2.37 -1.32
N ALA A 44 -3.19 -3.48 -2.02
CA ALA A 44 -3.36 -4.82 -1.47
C ALA A 44 -2.48 -5.06 -0.23
N ARG A 45 -1.24 -4.54 -0.22
CA ARG A 45 -0.34 -4.63 0.95
C ARG A 45 -0.94 -3.98 2.18
N LEU A 46 -1.36 -2.72 2.07
CA LEU A 46 -1.93 -1.99 3.20
C LEU A 46 -3.25 -2.59 3.67
N ILE A 47 -4.08 -3.10 2.75
CA ILE A 47 -5.33 -3.79 3.11
C ILE A 47 -5.04 -5.09 3.88
N ALA A 48 -4.00 -5.85 3.50
CA ALA A 48 -3.60 -7.05 4.22
C ALA A 48 -3.19 -6.73 5.68
N ILE A 49 -2.49 -5.61 5.91
CA ILE A 49 -2.14 -5.15 7.26
C ILE A 49 -3.40 -4.81 8.06
N VAL A 50 -4.33 -4.05 7.47
CA VAL A 50 -5.63 -3.70 8.10
C VAL A 50 -6.41 -4.95 8.52
N ALA A 51 -6.40 -5.98 7.68
CA ALA A 51 -7.08 -7.24 7.95
C ALA A 51 -6.39 -8.07 9.04
N ALA A 52 -5.05 -8.06 9.10
CA ALA A 52 -4.28 -8.94 9.95
C ALA A 52 -3.94 -8.38 11.34
N SER A 53 -3.71 -7.06 11.45
CA SER A 53 -3.22 -6.42 12.69
C SER A 53 -4.13 -5.29 13.12
N ALA A 54 -4.63 -5.36 14.36
CA ALA A 54 -5.44 -4.29 14.94
C ALA A 54 -4.58 -3.06 15.29
N ASP A 55 -3.33 -3.26 15.75
CA ASP A 55 -2.42 -2.18 16.13
C ASP A 55 -1.93 -1.37 14.92
N SER A 56 -1.68 -2.05 13.79
CA SER A 56 -1.25 -1.39 12.54
C SER A 56 -2.43 -1.01 11.63
N ARG A 57 -3.67 -1.23 12.08
CA ARG A 57 -4.89 -0.98 11.29
C ARG A 57 -5.10 0.50 10.99
N GLU A 58 -5.04 1.34 12.01
CA GLU A 58 -5.24 2.79 11.88
C GLU A 58 -4.19 3.42 10.94
N PRO A 59 -2.87 3.24 11.16
CA PRO A 59 -1.87 3.85 10.28
C PRO A 59 -1.96 3.34 8.84
N ALA A 60 -2.23 2.03 8.62
CA ALA A 60 -2.43 1.49 7.28
C ALA A 60 -3.68 2.06 6.59
N ARG A 61 -4.77 2.26 7.34
CA ARG A 61 -5.99 2.91 6.83
C ARG A 61 -5.75 4.36 6.45
N GLU A 62 -5.07 5.13 7.29
CA GLU A 62 -4.73 6.53 6.98
C GLU A 62 -3.90 6.62 5.71
N ARG A 63 -2.88 5.77 5.59
CA ARG A 63 -2.03 5.73 4.38
C ARG A 63 -2.80 5.40 3.12
N LEU A 64 -3.73 4.44 3.17
CA LEU A 64 -4.63 4.13 2.05
C LEU A 64 -5.46 5.35 1.62
N LEU A 65 -6.01 6.08 2.59
CA LEU A 65 -6.82 7.27 2.32
C LEU A 65 -5.99 8.40 1.69
N GLU A 66 -4.75 8.59 2.15
CA GLU A 66 -3.81 9.53 1.53
C GLU A 66 -3.50 9.14 0.09
N LEU A 67 -3.15 7.88 -0.16
CA LEU A 67 -2.86 7.41 -1.51
C LEU A 67 -4.08 7.54 -2.43
N PHE A 68 -5.29 7.27 -1.96
CA PHE A 68 -6.52 7.49 -2.74
C PHE A 68 -6.71 8.96 -3.15
N ARG A 69 -6.26 9.93 -2.36
CA ARG A 69 -6.34 11.36 -2.70
C ARG A 69 -5.37 11.75 -3.82
N THR A 70 -4.30 10.99 -4.01
CA THR A 70 -3.35 11.21 -5.13
C THR A 70 -3.88 10.69 -6.46
N GLN A 71 -4.93 9.88 -6.45
CA GLN A 71 -5.47 9.20 -7.62
C GLN A 71 -6.82 9.80 -8.06
N PRO A 72 -7.17 9.72 -9.35
CA PRO A 72 -8.49 10.09 -9.83
C PRO A 72 -9.58 9.27 -9.12
N ALA A 73 -10.67 9.92 -8.72
CA ALA A 73 -11.73 9.28 -7.95
C ALA A 73 -12.45 8.14 -8.71
N ASN A 74 -12.37 8.15 -10.04
CA ASN A 74 -12.91 7.13 -10.95
C ASN A 74 -11.90 6.04 -11.34
N SER A 75 -10.72 6.01 -10.71
CA SER A 75 -9.75 4.93 -10.92
C SER A 75 -10.32 3.59 -10.42
N GLU A 76 -10.33 2.59 -11.29
CA GLU A 76 -10.81 1.24 -10.95
C GLU A 76 -10.05 0.64 -9.76
N SER A 77 -8.74 0.85 -9.67
CA SER A 77 -7.91 0.39 -8.55
C SER A 77 -8.35 1.02 -7.22
N VAL A 78 -8.70 2.31 -7.21
CA VAL A 78 -9.20 3.01 -6.00
C VAL A 78 -10.57 2.47 -5.58
N ILE A 79 -11.48 2.27 -6.54
CA ILE A 79 -12.82 1.73 -6.27
C ILE A 79 -12.71 0.32 -5.66
N LYS A 80 -11.89 -0.55 -6.27
CA LYS A 80 -11.62 -1.91 -5.77
C LYS A 80 -11.00 -1.89 -4.37
N ALA A 81 -9.98 -1.05 -4.16
CA ALA A 81 -9.29 -0.94 -2.88
C ALA A 81 -10.21 -0.43 -1.76
N ARG A 82 -11.08 0.55 -2.03
CA ARG A 82 -12.08 1.01 -1.05
C ARG A 82 -13.04 -0.11 -0.64
N LYS A 83 -13.52 -0.90 -1.60
CA LYS A 83 -14.40 -2.05 -1.31
C LYS A 83 -13.69 -3.08 -0.44
N ALA A 84 -12.44 -3.40 -0.76
CA ALA A 84 -11.62 -4.35 -0.02
C ALA A 84 -11.27 -3.84 1.39
N LEU A 85 -10.95 -2.54 1.55
CA LEU A 85 -10.74 -1.91 2.86
C LEU A 85 -11.98 -2.03 3.74
N THR A 86 -13.16 -1.69 3.22
CA THR A 86 -14.42 -1.87 3.95
C THR A 86 -14.59 -3.33 4.39
N SER A 87 -14.36 -4.29 3.49
CA SER A 87 -14.45 -5.71 3.82
C SER A 87 -13.41 -6.20 4.84
N ALA A 88 -12.27 -5.53 4.98
CA ALA A 88 -11.25 -5.87 5.96
C ALA A 88 -11.54 -5.27 7.36
N LEU A 89 -12.47 -4.31 7.43
CA LEU A 89 -12.87 -3.63 8.67
C LEU A 89 -14.13 -4.23 9.31
N PHE A 90 -14.87 -5.07 8.59
CA PHE A 90 -16.09 -5.75 9.05
C PHE A 90 -15.87 -7.25 9.14
#